data_AF-A0A9D7UJN0-F1
#
_entry.id   AF-A0A9D7UJN0-F1
#
_cell.length_a   1.000
_cell.length_b   1.000
_cell.length_c   1.000
_cell.angle_alpha   90.00
_cell.angle_beta   90.00
_cell.angle_gamma   90.00
#
_symmetry.space_group_name_H-M   'P 1'
#
loop_
_entity.id
_entity.type
_entity.pdbx_description
1 polymer ?
#
loop_
_entity_poly.entity_id
_entity_poly.type
_entity_poly.pdbx_seq_one_letter_code
_entity_poly.pdbx_strand_id
1 'polypeptide(L)'
;MDAKRLMGLFREHGCVRACLSGHMHRIERIDYDGVSFICDGAVSGSWWKRPEKHCDEGYGLIDLHADGSFDWGYHTYGWVAQP
;
A
#
# COMPACT_ATOMS: atom_id res chain seq x y z
N MET A 1 -9.35 -12.12 -15.80
CA MET A 1 -8.66 -11.33 -14.76
C MET A 1 -7.21 -11.13 -15.18
N ASP A 2 -6.74 -9.89 -15.16
CA ASP A 2 -5.40 -9.53 -15.66
C ASP A 2 -4.24 -9.98 -14.78
N ALA A 3 -4.52 -10.42 -13.55
CA ALA A 3 -3.52 -10.88 -12.59
C ALA A 3 -2.54 -11.90 -13.17
N LYS A 4 -3.03 -12.94 -13.87
CA LYS A 4 -2.14 -13.96 -14.47
C LYS A 4 -1.20 -13.36 -15.53
N ARG A 5 -1.69 -12.40 -16.32
CA ARG A 5 -0.88 -11.71 -17.35
C ARG A 5 0.18 -10.82 -16.70
N LEU A 6 -0.20 -10.02 -15.70
CA LEU A 6 0.70 -9.13 -14.98
C LEU A 6 1.79 -9.90 -14.23
N MET A 7 1.42 -10.96 -13.51
CA MET A 7 2.40 -11.82 -12.84
C MET A 7 3.36 -12.47 -13.85
N GLY A 8 2.87 -12.83 -15.05
CA GLY A 8 3.74 -13.30 -16.14
C GLY A 8 4.79 -12.27 -16.53
N LEU A 9 4.39 -11.01 -16.73
CA LEU A 9 5.29 -9.91 -17.09
C LEU A 9 6.27 -9.55 -15.97
N PHE A 10 5.82 -9.60 -14.70
CA PHE A 10 6.69 -9.32 -13.56
C PHE A 10 7.83 -10.33 -13.47
N ARG A 11 7.52 -11.61 -13.68
CA ARG A 11 8.51 -12.69 -13.73
C ARG A 11 9.44 -12.58 -14.94
N GLU A 12 8.90 -12.21 -16.10
CA GLU A 12 9.68 -12.04 -17.35
C GLU A 12 10.73 -10.93 -17.21
N HIS A 13 10.36 -9.79 -16.62
CA HIS A 13 11.26 -8.65 -16.49
C HIS A 13 12.10 -8.66 -15.20
N GLY A 14 11.61 -9.28 -14.12
CA GLY A 14 12.36 -9.48 -12.86
C GLY A 14 12.74 -8.20 -12.09
N CYS A 15 12.37 -7.02 -12.58
CA CYS A 15 12.74 -5.72 -12.02
C CYS A 15 11.61 -5.05 -11.22
N VAL A 16 10.41 -5.64 -11.17
CA VAL A 16 9.31 -5.15 -10.35
C VAL A 16 9.57 -5.56 -8.90
N ARG A 17 9.47 -4.61 -7.97
CA ARG A 17 9.75 -4.82 -6.53
C ARG A 17 8.56 -4.46 -5.64
N ALA A 18 7.78 -3.44 -6.04
CA ALA A 18 6.58 -3.03 -5.33
C ALA A 18 5.42 -2.78 -6.31
N CYS A 19 4.21 -3.13 -5.88
CA CYS A 19 2.95 -2.82 -6.56
C CYS A 19 2.05 -2.06 -5.58
N LEU A 20 1.76 -0.81 -5.91
CA LEU A 20 0.99 0.08 -5.03
C LEU A 20 -0.48 0.07 -5.43
N SER A 21 -1.34 -0.04 -4.43
CA SER A 21 -2.78 -0.12 -4.58
C SER A 21 -3.49 0.67 -3.47
N GLY A 22 -4.80 0.79 -3.60
CA GLY A 22 -5.67 1.46 -2.65
C GLY A 22 -7.10 0.96 -2.82
N HIS A 23 -8.09 1.85 -2.75
CA HIS A 23 -9.53 1.57 -2.91
C HIS A 23 -10.18 0.75 -1.78
N MET A 24 -9.46 -0.17 -1.14
CA MET A 24 -10.02 -1.03 -0.10
C MET A 24 -10.14 -0.37 1.27
N HIS A 25 -9.49 0.79 1.48
CA HIS A 25 -9.41 1.47 2.78
C HIS A 25 -8.85 0.52 3.87
N ARG A 26 -7.78 -0.21 3.51
CA ARG A 26 -7.08 -1.15 4.38
C ARG A 26 -5.59 -0.98 4.21
N ILE A 27 -4.87 -1.18 5.30
CA ILE A 27 -3.42 -1.19 5.32
C ILE A 27 -2.99 -2.65 5.22
N GLU A 28 -2.52 -3.07 4.04
CA GLU A 28 -2.13 -4.46 3.78
C GLU A 28 -0.82 -4.49 3.00
N ARG A 29 0.07 -5.41 3.39
CA ARG A 29 1.26 -5.77 2.62
C ARG A 29 1.29 -7.28 2.44
N ILE A 30 1.46 -7.72 1.20
CA ILE A 30 1.64 -9.12 0.84
C ILE A 30 2.90 -9.23 0.00
N ASP A 31 3.87 -10.00 0.47
CA ASP A 31 5.04 -10.35 -0.33
C ASP A 31 4.77 -11.66 -1.07
N TYR A 32 4.76 -11.61 -2.39
CA TYR A 32 4.44 -12.76 -3.24
C TYR A 32 5.30 -12.76 -4.51
N ASP A 33 5.95 -13.89 -4.78
CA ASP A 33 6.77 -14.10 -5.98
C ASP A 33 7.84 -13.00 -6.20
N GLY A 34 8.46 -12.55 -5.09
CA GLY A 34 9.51 -11.52 -5.11
C GLY A 34 9.02 -10.08 -5.31
N VAL A 35 7.71 -9.84 -5.29
CA VAL A 35 7.07 -8.52 -5.38
C VAL A 35 6.25 -8.24 -4.12
N SER A 36 6.39 -7.05 -3.56
CA SER A 36 5.53 -6.58 -2.47
C SER A 36 4.30 -5.87 -3.02
N PHE A 37 3.12 -6.38 -2.71
CA PHE A 37 1.84 -5.75 -3.02
C PHE A 37 1.35 -4.99 -1.80
N ILE A 38 1.15 -3.68 -1.95
CA ILE A 38 0.88 -2.76 -0.84
C ILE A 38 -0.44 -2.05 -1.11
N CYS A 39 -1.37 -2.13 -0.15
CA CYS A 39 -2.58 -1.33 -0.11
C CYS A 39 -2.40 -0.24 0.95
N ASP A 40 -2.30 1.01 0.50
CA ASP A 40 -1.88 2.14 1.34
C ASP A 40 -3.05 2.85 2.05
N GLY A 41 -3.97 2.06 2.60
CA GLY A 41 -5.03 2.58 3.45
C GLY A 41 -5.82 3.71 2.78
N ALA A 42 -6.05 4.78 3.54
CA ALA A 42 -6.70 5.97 3.05
C ALA A 42 -6.22 7.21 3.82
N VAL A 43 -5.82 8.24 3.08
CA VAL A 43 -5.48 9.57 3.64
C VAL A 43 -6.58 10.05 4.55
N SER A 44 -7.83 9.89 4.12
CA SER A 44 -8.98 10.33 4.87
C SER A 44 -9.62 9.26 5.73
N GLY A 45 -9.01 8.09 5.94
CA GLY A 45 -9.66 7.00 6.68
C GLY A 45 -11.04 6.68 6.09
N SER A 46 -12.08 6.64 6.93
CA SER A 46 -13.49 6.59 6.48
C SER A 46 -14.03 8.00 6.19
N TRP A 47 -13.30 8.70 5.32
CA TRP A 47 -13.46 10.13 5.02
C TRP A 47 -13.75 10.98 6.26
N TRP A 48 -12.80 10.91 7.19
CA TRP A 48 -12.62 11.82 8.31
C TRP A 48 -13.79 11.87 9.32
N LYS A 49 -14.52 10.76 9.46
CA LYS A 49 -15.25 10.41 10.69
C LYS A 49 -14.40 9.46 11.55
N ARG A 50 -14.94 8.88 12.63
CA ARG A 50 -14.21 7.86 13.42
C ARG A 50 -13.76 6.70 12.52
N PRO A 51 -12.57 6.10 12.75
CA PRO A 51 -12.06 5.00 11.92
C PRO A 51 -13.08 3.88 11.81
N GLU A 52 -13.60 3.66 10.60
CA GLU A 52 -14.46 2.52 10.33
C GLU A 52 -13.55 1.34 9.95
N LYS A 53 -13.26 0.49 10.94
CA LYS A 53 -12.50 -0.76 10.80
C LYS A 53 -11.06 -0.59 10.29
N HIS A 54 -10.11 -0.56 11.23
CA HIS A 54 -8.69 -0.93 11.04
C HIS A 54 -7.84 -0.10 10.06
N CYS A 55 -8.32 1.04 9.58
CA CYS A 55 -7.52 1.98 8.79
C CYS A 55 -7.67 3.38 9.38
N ASP A 56 -6.66 3.79 10.15
CA ASP A 56 -6.53 5.15 10.63
C ASP A 56 -6.16 6.09 9.48
N GLU A 57 -6.56 7.35 9.59
CA GLU A 57 -6.13 8.42 8.71
C GLU A 57 -4.59 8.48 8.62
N GLY A 58 -4.07 8.34 7.41
CA GLY A 58 -2.63 8.33 7.19
C GLY A 58 -2.25 8.11 5.74
N TYR A 59 -0.96 8.04 5.49
CA TYR A 59 -0.42 7.84 4.15
C TYR A 59 0.72 6.83 4.18
N GLY A 60 0.87 6.10 3.08
CA GLY A 60 2.07 5.32 2.82
C GLY A 60 3.25 6.24 2.47
N LEU A 61 4.40 5.97 3.07
CA LEU A 61 5.69 6.51 2.68
C LEU A 61 6.54 5.36 2.13
N ILE A 62 7.14 5.59 0.96
CA ILE A 62 8.00 4.62 0.30
C ILE A 62 9.34 5.29 0.01
N ASP A 63 10.38 4.76 0.61
CA ASP A 63 11.76 5.18 0.38
C ASP A 63 12.39 4.21 -0.63
N LEU A 64 12.78 4.73 -1.79
CA LEU A 64 13.39 3.95 -2.86
C LEU A 64 14.92 4.09 -2.81
N HIS A 65 15.62 2.96 -2.84
CA HIS A 65 17.08 2.91 -2.72
C HIS A 65 17.76 2.61 -4.05
N ALA A 66 19.03 3.02 -4.18
CA ALA A 66 19.79 2.89 -5.41
C ALA A 66 20.09 1.42 -5.82
N ASP A 67 20.06 0.50 -4.85
CA ASP A 67 20.22 -0.94 -5.09
C ASP A 67 18.92 -1.65 -5.51
N GLY A 68 17.83 -0.88 -5.64
CA GLY A 68 16.50 -1.39 -6.00
C GLY A 68 15.73 -1.98 -4.83
N SER A 69 16.24 -1.91 -3.60
CA SER A 69 15.45 -2.14 -2.40
C SER A 69 14.54 -0.95 -2.08
N PHE A 70 13.57 -1.14 -1.20
CA PHE A 70 12.72 -0.06 -0.72
C PHE A 70 12.26 -0.32 0.72
N ASP A 71 12.02 0.75 1.46
CA ASP A 71 11.32 0.70 2.73
C ASP A 71 9.89 1.22 2.55
N TRP A 72 8.97 0.71 3.37
CA TRP A 72 7.59 1.16 3.39
C TRP A 72 7.10 1.30 4.83
N GLY A 73 6.44 2.41 5.12
CA GLY A 73 5.76 2.67 6.38
C GLY A 73 4.45 3.41 6.16
N TYR A 74 3.43 3.07 6.95
CA TYR A 74 2.19 3.83 6.99
C TYR A 74 2.23 4.82 8.16
N HIS A 75 2.06 6.11 7.86
CA HIS A 75 2.18 7.20 8.82
C HIS A 75 0.81 7.82 9.10
N THR A 76 0.37 7.73 10.35
CA THR A 76 -0.79 8.48 10.83
C THR A 76 -0.36 9.87 11.28
N TYR A 77 -1.29 10.82 11.22
CA TYR A 77 -1.06 12.22 11.61
C TYR A 77 -1.93 12.66 12.80
N GLY A 78 -2.45 11.69 13.56
CA GLY A 78 -3.18 11.95 14.81
C GLY A 78 -4.53 12.63 14.62
N TRP A 79 -5.22 12.36 13.51
CA TRP A 79 -6.56 12.91 13.27
C TRP A 79 -7.53 12.53 14.39
N VAL A 80 -8.29 13.52 14.87
CA VAL A 80 -9.36 13.33 15.85
C VAL A 80 -10.66 13.82 15.22
N ALA A 81 -11.50 12.88 14.81
CA ALA A 81 -12.81 13.19 14.24
C ALA A 81 -13.67 13.93 15.28
N GLN A 82 -14.20 15.09 14.87
CA GLN A 82 -15.15 15.84 15.69
C GLN A 82 -16.57 15.27 15.55
N PRO A 83 -17.42 15.40 16.60
CA PRO A 83 -18.79 14.90 16.58
C PRO A 83 -19.66 15.45 15.44
#